data_AF-A0A3C0NHV2-F1
#
_entry.id   AF-A0A3C0NHV2-F1
#
_cell.length_a   1.000
_cell.length_b   1.000
_cell.length_c   1.000
_cell.angle_alpha   90.00
_cell.angle_beta   90.00
_cell.angle_gamma   90.00
#
_symmetry.space_group_name_H-M   'P 1'
#
loop_
_entity.id
_entity.type
_entity.pdbx_description
1 polymer ?
#
loop_
_entity_poly.entity_id
_entity_poly.type
_entity_poly.pdbx_seq_one_letter_code
_entity_poly.pdbx_strand_id
1 'polypeptide(L)' 'MLVEVLYKEDTVEDVFSIPLYDTEPIEADDETQEAIADWHYWIDMGYEFAEE' A
#
# COMPACT_ATOMS: atom_id res chain seq x y z
N MET A 1 4.20 6.02 -1.00
CA MET A 1 4.63 4.88 -1.85
C MET A 1 3.43 4.41 -2.66
N LEU A 2 3.65 3.95 -3.90
CA LEU A 2 2.59 3.39 -4.77
C LEU A 2 2.76 1.87 -4.88
N VAL A 3 1.65 1.16 -5.06
CA VAL A 3 1.62 -0.26 -5.38
C VAL A 3 0.72 -0.52 -6.58
N GLU A 4 1.04 -1.56 -7.35
CA GLU A 4 0.18 -2.06 -8.41
C GLU A 4 -0.79 -3.10 -7.84
N VAL A 5 -2.08 -2.95 -8.16
CA VAL A 5 -3.13 -3.91 -7.80
C VAL A 5 -3.79 -4.46 -9.05
N LEU A 6 -3.94 -5.78 -9.08
CA LEU A 6 -4.69 -6.48 -10.11
C LEU A 6 -6.17 -6.53 -9.71
N TYR A 7 -7.03 -5.94 -10.52
CA TYR A 7 -8.48 -6.09 -10.38
C TYR A 7 -8.99 -7.15 -11.35
N LYS A 8 -9.77 -8.10 -10.83
CA LYS A 8 -10.34 -9.19 -11.61
C LYS A 8 -11.80 -9.41 -11.25
N GLU A 9 -12.69 -9.19 -12.20
CA GLU A 9 -14.13 -9.46 -12.09
C GLU A 9 -14.65 -10.06 -13.40
N ASP A 10 -15.20 -11.27 -13.34
CA ASP A 10 -15.69 -12.06 -14.49
C ASP A 10 -14.69 -12.12 -15.66
N THR A 11 -14.88 -11.28 -16.68
CA THR A 11 -14.05 -11.18 -17.89
C THR A 11 -13.14 -9.94 -17.92
N VAL A 12 -13.24 -9.07 -16.92
CA VAL A 12 -12.44 -7.86 -16.80
C VAL A 12 -11.22 -8.16 -15.93
N GLU A 13 -10.05 -7.84 -16.49
CA GLU A 13 -8.75 -7.92 -15.82
C GLU A 13 -7.98 -6.65 -16.17
N ASP A 14 -7.64 -5.86 -15.16
CA ASP A 14 -6.92 -4.59 -15.32
C ASP A 14 -6.00 -4.32 -14.12
N VAL A 15 -4.99 -3.47 -14.30
CA VAL A 15 -4.00 -3.13 -13.28
C VAL A 15 -4.06 -1.65 -12.96
N PHE A 16 -4.15 -1.33 -11.67
CA PHE A 16 -4.20 0.04 -11.16
C PHE A 16 -3.00 0.33 -10.27
N SER A 17 -2.51 1.57 -10.29
CA SER A 17 -1.56 2.07 -9.30
C SER A 17 -2.30 2.86 -8.23
N ILE A 18 -2.15 2.46 -6.97
CA ILE A 18 -2.76 3.14 -5.83
C ILE A 18 -1.72 3.47 -4.75
N PRO A 19 -1.94 4.48 -3.91
CA PRO A 19 -1.14 4.68 -2.71
C PRO A 19 -1.18 3.44 -1.82
N LEU A 20 -0.02 2.98 -1.36
CA LEU A 20 0.05 1.89 -0.37
C LEU A 20 -0.74 2.24 0.91
N TYR A 21 -0.78 3.53 1.24
CA TYR A 21 -1.52 4.06 2.38
C TYR A 21 -3.05 3.83 2.29
N ASP A 22 -3.59 3.64 1.08
CA ASP A 22 -5.01 3.39 0.88
C ASP A 22 -5.36 1.89 0.95
N THR A 23 -4.46 1.04 1.45
CA THR A 23 -4.62 -0.43 1.46
C THR A 23 -4.57 -1.02 2.86
N GLU A 24 -5.32 -2.09 3.09
CA GLU A 24 -5.24 -2.90 4.31
C GLU A 24 -4.88 -4.35 3.94
N PRO A 25 -3.83 -4.95 4.53
CA PRO A 25 -3.44 -6.32 4.22
C PRO A 25 -4.39 -7.32 4.88
N ILE A 26 -4.85 -8.34 4.12
CA ILE A 26 -5.83 -9.34 4.61
C ILE A 26 -5.14 -10.59 5.15
N GLU A 27 -4.30 -11.24 4.34
CA GLU A 27 -3.56 -12.47 4.68
C GLU A 27 -2.07 -12.31 4.35
N ALA A 28 -1.44 -11.29 4.95
CA ALA A 28 0.00 -11.06 4.81
C ALA A 28 0.78 -11.62 6.01
N ASP A 29 2.05 -11.97 5.81
CA ASP A 29 2.95 -12.39 6.88
C ASP A 29 3.30 -11.24 7.84
N ASP A 30 3.86 -11.59 9.00
CA ASP A 30 4.16 -10.63 10.07
C ASP A 30 5.06 -9.48 9.59
N GLU A 31 6.05 -9.77 8.74
CA GLU A 31 6.97 -8.76 8.18
C GLU A 31 6.23 -7.78 7.26
N THR A 32 5.36 -8.28 6.39
CA THR A 32 4.57 -7.44 5.49
C THR A 32 3.56 -6.59 6.26
N GLN A 33 2.92 -7.15 7.28
CA GLN A 33 1.99 -6.43 8.16
C GLN A 33 2.71 -5.28 8.89
N GLU A 34 3.88 -5.56 9.47
CA GLU A 34 4.69 -4.56 10.19
C GLU A 34 5.15 -3.44 9.24
N ALA A 35 5.66 -3.78 8.05
CA ALA A 35 6.12 -2.78 7.08
C ALA A 35 4.99 -1.85 6.59
N ILE A 36 3.78 -2.39 6.38
CA ILE A 36 2.62 -1.58 5.95
C ILE A 36 2.13 -0.69 7.11
N ALA A 37 2.09 -1.22 8.34
CA ALA A 37 1.72 -0.45 9.52
C ALA A 37 2.70 0.71 9.80
N ASP A 38 4.00 0.46 9.66
CA ASP A 38 5.04 1.49 9.80
C ASP A 38 4.89 2.58 8.75
N TRP A 39 4.56 2.20 7.50
CA TRP A 39 4.28 3.17 6.45
C TRP A 39 3.04 4.02 6.74
N HIS A 40 1.94 3.42 7.23
CA HIS A 40 0.77 4.16 7.67
C HIS A 40 1.09 5.14 8.78
N TYR A 41 1.81 4.68 9.80
CA TYR A 41 2.26 5.52 10.91
C TYR A 41 3.11 6.71 10.42
N TRP A 42 4.05 6.48 9.51
CA TRP A 42 4.91 7.53 8.97
C TRP A 42 4.09 8.65 8.31
N ILE A 43 3.10 8.29 7.51
CA ILE A 43 2.20 9.24 6.83
C ILE A 43 1.29 9.95 7.84
N ASP A 44 0.71 9.23 8.80
CA ASP A 44 -0.16 9.81 9.84
C ASP A 44 0.56 10.84 10.70
N MET A 45 1.86 10.65 10.92
CA MET A 45 2.72 11.58 11.63
C MET A 45 3.08 12.83 10.79
N GLY A 46 2.66 12.89 9.53
CA GLY A 46 2.97 13.98 8.61
C GLY A 46 4.45 14.03 8.23
N TYR A 47 5.14 12.89 8.30
CA TYR A 47 6.54 12.83 7.89
C TYR A 47 6.66 12.81 6.37
N GLU A 48 7.65 13.51 5.86
CA GLU A 48 7.93 13.67 4.44
C GLU A 48 9.35 13.19 4.14
N PHE A 49 9.60 12.82 2.88
CA PHE A 49 10.97 12.55 2.46
C PHE A 49 11.76 13.87 2.48
N ALA A 50 13.00 13.82 2.97
CA ALA A 50 13.88 14.97 2.89
C ALA A 50 14.11 15.35 1.42
N GLU A 51 13.99 16.63 1.09
CA GLU A 51 14.40 17.14 -0.22
C GLU A 51 15.94 17.14 -0.29
N GLU A 52 16.50 16.49 -1.32
CA GLU A 52 17.94 16.55 -1.66
C GLU A 52 18.24 17.68 -2.67
#